data_AF-A0A8T4HX08-F1
#
_entry.id   AF-A0A8T4HX08-F1
#
_cell.length_a   1.000
_cell.length_b   1.000
_cell.length_c   1.000
_cell.angle_alpha   90.00
_cell.angle_beta   90.00
_cell.angle_gamma   90.00
#
_symmetry.space_group_name_H-M   'P 1'
#
loop_
_entity.id
_entity.type
_entity.pdbx_description
1 polymer ?
#
loop_
_entity_poly.entity_id
_entity_poly.type
_entity_poly.pdbx_seq_one_letter_code
_entity_poly.pdbx_strand_id
1 'polypeptide(L)'
;DNQYRGGRPGSPTVQTWRSTQLFDALRPEGDDPRAVTKAAQTGGLLYLDDLAAARVSPSGWTQERLYEIFDERYTNQRPVLITC
;
A
#
# COMPACT_ATOMS: atom_id res chain seq x y z
N ASP A 1 0.48 -12.54 -5.44
CA ASP A 1 0.77 -12.00 -6.78
C ASP A 1 0.91 -10.48 -6.78
N ASN A 2 2.10 -9.99 -6.41
CA ASN A 2 2.42 -8.56 -6.43
C ASN A 2 2.89 -8.22 -7.86
N GLN A 3 1.94 -7.92 -8.77
CA GLN A 3 2.26 -7.66 -10.18
C GLN A 3 2.96 -6.31 -10.36
N TYR A 4 4.26 -6.28 -10.08
CA TYR A 4 5.18 -5.28 -10.62
C TYR A 4 5.25 -5.45 -12.15
N ARG A 5 4.33 -4.80 -12.88
CA ARG A 5 4.47 -4.62 -14.32
C ARG A 5 5.52 -3.55 -14.55
N GLY A 6 6.76 -3.97 -14.84
CA GLY A 6 7.85 -3.09 -15.22
C GLY A 6 7.43 -2.19 -16.38
N GLY A 7 7.14 -0.92 -16.07
CA GLY A 7 6.80 0.09 -17.07
C GLY A 7 8.01 0.42 -17.94
N ARG A 8 7.75 0.98 -19.15
CA ARG A 8 8.80 1.52 -20.01
C ARG A 8 9.61 2.59 -19.23
N PRO A 9 10.89 2.83 -19.56
CA PRO A 9 11.66 3.92 -18.97
C PRO A 9 10.86 5.22 -19.02
N GLY A 10 10.61 5.85 -17.86
CA GLY A 10 9.81 7.08 -17.74
C GLY A 10 8.30 6.88 -17.55
N SER A 11 7.77 5.66 -17.57
CA SER A 11 6.36 5.41 -17.21
C SER A 11 6.18 5.44 -15.68
N PRO A 12 5.11 6.07 -15.16
CA PRO A 12 4.81 6.01 -13.73
C PRO A 12 4.66 4.56 -13.29
N THR A 13 5.33 4.16 -12.21
CA THR A 13 5.12 2.84 -11.60
C THR A 13 3.79 2.87 -10.84
N VAL A 14 2.90 1.94 -11.17
CA VAL A 14 1.63 1.77 -10.45
C VAL A 14 1.74 0.53 -9.58
N GLN A 15 1.59 0.72 -8.28
CA GLN A 15 1.48 -0.35 -7.32
C GLN A 15 0.00 -0.52 -6.95
N THR A 16 -0.52 -1.71 -7.17
CA THR A 16 -1.95 -2.01 -6.95
C THR A 16 -2.11 -3.03 -5.83
N TRP A 17 -3.01 -2.74 -4.90
CA TRP A 17 -3.34 -3.61 -3.79
C TRP A 17 -4.84 -3.72 -3.61
N ARG A 18 -5.34 -4.94 -3.41
CA ARG A 18 -6.62 -5.13 -2.71
C ARG A 18 -6.37 -4.87 -1.23
N SER A 19 -7.27 -4.12 -0.58
CA SER A 19 -7.07 -3.66 0.80
C SER A 19 -6.80 -4.80 1.78
N THR A 20 -7.53 -5.91 1.66
CA THR A 20 -7.34 -7.11 2.49
C THR A 20 -5.95 -7.71 2.35
N GLN A 21 -5.42 -7.82 1.12
CA GLN A 21 -4.09 -8.36 0.86
C GLN A 21 -2.98 -7.46 1.39
N LEU A 22 -3.15 -6.14 1.27
CA LEU A 22 -2.20 -5.19 1.85
C LEU A 22 -2.18 -5.33 3.38
N PHE A 23 -3.36 -5.44 4.01
CA PHE A 23 -3.45 -5.55 5.47
C PHE A 23 -2.77 -6.82 5.98
N ASP A 24 -2.99 -7.95 5.31
CA ASP A 24 -2.32 -9.21 5.63
C ASP A 24 -0.79 -9.08 5.47
N ALA A 25 -0.32 -8.42 4.40
CA ALA A 25 1.11 -8.21 4.14
C ALA A 25 1.79 -7.23 5.11
N LEU A 26 1.03 -6.35 5.77
CA LEU A 26 1.54 -5.40 6.77
C LEU A 26 1.59 -5.99 8.19
N ARG A 27 1.03 -7.18 8.41
CA ARG A 27 1.09 -7.85 9.71
C ARG A 27 2.55 -8.17 10.08
N PRO A 28 2.89 -8.21 11.38
CA PRO A 28 4.23 -8.60 11.82
C PRO A 28 4.64 -9.98 11.31
N GLU A 29 3.66 -10.88 11.15
CA GLU A 29 3.84 -12.25 10.67
C GLU A 29 3.91 -12.38 9.14
N GLY A 30 3.81 -11.26 8.39
CA GLY A 30 3.92 -11.26 6.94
C GLY A 30 5.35 -11.55 6.47
N ASP A 31 5.51 -11.96 5.21
CA ASP A 31 6.82 -12.36 4.65
C ASP A 31 7.89 -11.26 4.78
N ASP A 32 7.55 -10.01 4.44
CA ASP A 32 8.41 -8.83 4.63
C ASP A 32 7.58 -7.54 4.75
N PRO A 33 6.98 -7.26 5.93
CA PRO A 33 6.13 -6.10 6.13
C PRO A 33 6.89 -4.77 5.96
N ARG A 34 8.21 -4.75 6.20
CA ARG A 34 9.03 -3.55 6.04
C ARG A 34 9.24 -3.21 4.56
N ALA A 35 9.56 -4.21 3.72
CA ALA A 35 9.66 -3.98 2.28
C ALA A 35 8.33 -3.59 1.67
N VAL A 36 7.21 -4.21 2.11
CA VAL A 36 5.85 -3.84 1.66
C VAL A 36 5.54 -2.39 2.02
N THR A 37 5.80 -1.99 3.27
CA THR A 37 5.63 -0.60 3.73
C THR A 37 6.47 0.35 2.88
N LYS A 38 7.77 0.05 2.69
CA LYS A 38 8.67 0.91 1.93
C LYS A 38 8.26 1.05 0.47
N ALA A 39 7.83 -0.04 -0.16
CA ALA A 39 7.31 -0.02 -1.52
C ALA A 39 6.05 0.86 -1.63
N ALA A 40 5.09 0.67 -0.72
CA ALA A 40 3.87 1.48 -0.67
C ALA A 40 4.16 2.96 -0.41
N GLN A 41 5.20 3.29 0.36
CA GLN A 41 5.66 4.66 0.58
C GLN A 41 6.31 5.29 -0.67
N THR A 42 7.19 4.58 -1.37
CA THR A 42 8.04 5.19 -2.41
C THR A 42 7.58 4.95 -3.85
N GLY A 43 6.65 4.03 -4.08
CA GLY A 43 6.07 3.76 -5.41
C GLY A 43 5.42 4.99 -6.04
N GLY A 44 5.39 5.05 -7.38
CA GLY A 44 4.85 6.19 -8.13
C GLY A 44 3.40 6.49 -7.79
N LEU A 45 2.49 5.61 -8.19
CA LEU A 45 1.07 5.63 -7.83
C LEU A 45 0.75 4.42 -6.95
N LEU A 46 0.07 4.65 -5.82
CA LEU A 46 -0.54 3.60 -5.01
C LEU A 46 -2.04 3.54 -5.34
N TYR A 47 -2.50 2.44 -5.94
CA TYR A 47 -3.91 2.16 -6.13
C TYR A 47 -4.37 1.14 -5.07
N LEU A 48 -5.19 1.60 -4.13
CA LEU A 48 -5.77 0.81 -3.07
C LEU A 48 -7.23 0.53 -3.38
N ASP A 49 -7.54 -0.74 -3.61
CA ASP A 49 -8.85 -1.17 -4.06
C ASP A 49 -9.68 -1.74 -2.91
N ASP A 50 -10.96 -1.40 -2.86
CA ASP A 50 -11.98 -2.00 -1.98
C ASP A 50 -11.72 -1.78 -0.47
N LEU A 51 -11.45 -0.52 -0.09
CA LEU A 51 -11.11 -0.15 1.29
C LEU A 51 -12.30 -0.35 2.25
N ALA A 52 -13.55 -0.16 1.80
CA ALA A 52 -14.71 -0.30 2.68
C ALA A 52 -15.17 -1.75 2.87
N ALA A 53 -14.73 -2.72 2.05
CA ALA A 53 -14.93 -4.14 2.36
C ALA A 53 -14.03 -4.62 3.50
N ALA A 54 -12.93 -3.92 3.78
CA ALA A 54 -12.03 -4.26 4.88
C ALA A 54 -12.54 -3.78 6.26
N ARG A 55 -13.85 -3.94 6.52
CA ARG A 55 -14.58 -3.51 7.74
C ARG A 55 -14.05 -4.11 9.04
N VAL A 56 -13.16 -5.09 8.96
CA VAL A 56 -12.40 -5.58 10.10
C VAL A 56 -11.33 -4.53 10.36
N SER A 57 -11.53 -3.66 11.37
CA SER A 57 -10.47 -2.76 11.83
C SER A 57 -9.16 -3.56 11.85
N PRO A 58 -8.17 -3.17 11.04
CA PRO A 58 -6.89 -3.87 11.06
C PRO A 58 -6.40 -3.87 12.51
N SER A 59 -5.65 -4.89 12.93
CA SER A 59 -5.00 -4.85 14.25
C SER A 59 -4.31 -3.50 14.45
N GLY A 60 -4.18 -3.00 15.68
CA GLY A 60 -3.58 -1.67 15.94
C GLY A 60 -2.29 -1.43 15.16
N TRP A 61 -1.45 -2.47 15.05
CA TRP A 61 -0.27 -2.50 14.20
C TRP A 61 -0.50 -2.19 12.72
N THR A 62 -1.48 -2.82 12.09
CA THR A 62 -1.76 -2.62 10.67
C THR A 62 -2.31 -1.21 10.44
N GLN A 63 -3.06 -0.66 11.40
CA GLN A 63 -3.49 0.74 11.37
C GLN A 63 -2.30 1.70 11.50
N GLU A 64 -1.36 1.44 12.43
CA GLU A 64 -0.11 2.21 12.56
C GLU A 64 0.68 2.24 11.24
N ARG A 65 0.85 1.09 10.58
CA ARG A 65 1.56 1.01 9.29
C ARG A 65 0.85 1.75 8.17
N LEU A 66 -0.48 1.71 8.12
CA LEU A 66 -1.24 2.49 7.13
C LEU A 66 -1.05 4.00 7.35
N TYR A 67 -1.05 4.46 8.61
CA TYR A 67 -0.73 5.84 8.91
C TYR A 67 0.69 6.21 8.45
N GLU A 68 1.70 5.38 8.74
CA GLU A 68 3.08 5.59 8.27
C GLU A 68 3.18 5.67 6.72
N ILE A 69 2.40 4.86 5.99
CA ILE A 69 2.37 4.89 4.53
C ILE A 69 1.73 6.19 4.04
N PHE A 70 0.55 6.55 4.55
CA PHE A 70 -0.17 7.72 4.08
C PHE A 70 0.52 9.03 4.48
N ASP A 71 1.12 9.10 5.67
CA ASP A 71 1.86 10.27 6.13
C ASP A 71 3.10 10.53 5.25
N GLU A 72 3.89 9.50 4.97
CA GLU A 72 5.06 9.62 4.09
C GLU A 72 4.66 10.02 2.66
N ARG A 73 3.57 9.44 2.13
CA ARG A 73 3.05 9.81 0.80
C ARG A 73 2.49 11.24 0.78
N TYR A 74 1.80 11.66 1.84
CA TYR A 74 1.29 13.02 1.98
C TYR A 74 2.42 14.04 2.01
N THR A 75 3.41 13.81 2.87
CA THR A 75 4.61 14.67 3.01
C THR A 75 5.38 14.80 1.69
N ASN A 76 5.51 13.70 0.95
CA ASN A 76 6.23 13.68 -0.33
C ASN A 76 5.33 13.88 -1.57
N GLN A 77 4.05 14.24 -1.38
CA GLN A 77 3.06 14.46 -2.44
C GLN A 77 2.95 13.31 -3.46
N ARG A 78 3.05 12.07 -3.00
CA ARG A 78 2.97 10.87 -3.84
C ARG A 78 1.51 10.44 -4.03
N PRO A 79 1.03 10.29 -5.27
CA PRO A 79 -0.40 10.12 -5.56
C PRO A 79 -0.96 8.80 -5.02
N VAL A 80 -2.17 8.84 -4.48
CA VAL A 80 -2.92 7.67 -4.02
C VAL A 80 -4.31 7.69 -4.68
N LEU A 81 -4.74 6.56 -5.23
CA LEU A 81 -6.11 6.32 -5.68
C LEU A 81 -6.74 5.30 -4.74
N ILE A 82 -7.91 5.60 -4.17
CA ILE A 82 -8.64 4.71 -3.27
C ILE A 82 -10.03 4.45 -3.86
N THR A 83 -10.47 3.19 -3.84
CA THR A 83 -11.88 2.82 -4.06
C THR A 83 -12.46 2.24 -2.78
N CYS A 84 -13.77 2.44 -2.58
CA CYS A 84 -14.49 2.07 -1.37
C CYS A 84 -15.57 1.05 -1.69
#